data_AF-A0A3D0XX75-F1
#
_entry.id   AF-A0A3D0XX75-F1
#
_cell.length_a   1.000
_cell.length_b   1.000
_cell.length_c   1.000
_cell.angle_alpha   90.00
_cell.angle_beta   90.00
_cell.angle_gamma   90.00
#
_symmetry.space_group_name_H-M   'P 1'
#
loop_
_entity.id
_entity.type
_entity.pdbx_description
1 polymer ?
#
loop_
_entity_poly.entity_id
_entity_poly.type
_entity_poly.pdbx_seq_one_letter_code
_entity_poly.pdbx_strand_id
1 'polypeptide(L)'
;MLKKLIIIEGDVDYQCDSITDIIKRIIDENYYNYSNEEKKDKLNMLAIANCLGDKIEILDNINNVKELGKTIIIKDEITYFLSLLMINKMVLLERIDANLFMKKIDKSNFTDNYIIVNKYAKQLLLDYLNESV
;
A
#
# COMPACT_ATOMS: atom_id res chain seq x y z
N MET A 1 4.08 21.03 12.10
CA MET A 1 3.88 20.93 10.63
C MET A 1 3.23 19.58 10.38
N LEU A 2 2.10 19.52 9.67
CA LEU A 2 1.44 18.24 9.39
C LEU A 2 2.31 17.38 8.46
N LYS A 3 2.46 16.10 8.78
CA LYS A 3 3.30 15.15 8.03
C LYS A 3 2.71 14.85 6.65
N LYS A 4 3.55 14.34 5.75
CA LYS A 4 3.16 14.09 4.35
C LYS A 4 2.12 12.99 4.21
N LEU A 5 2.11 12.03 5.13
CA LEU A 5 1.27 10.84 5.09
C LEU A 5 0.62 10.62 6.46
N ILE A 6 -0.63 10.19 6.45
CA ILE A 6 -1.36 9.73 7.64
C ILE A 6 -1.96 8.37 7.32
N ILE A 7 -1.64 7.36 8.13
CA ILE A 7 -2.25 6.03 8.06
C ILE A 7 -3.28 5.94 9.19
N ILE A 8 -4.47 5.43 8.89
CA ILE A 8 -5.51 5.15 9.86
C ILE A 8 -5.79 3.64 9.80
N GLU A 9 -5.61 2.96 10.92
CA GLU A 9 -5.84 1.52 11.09
C GLU A 9 -6.70 1.31 12.34
N GLY A 10 -7.98 0.99 12.14
CA GLY A 10 -8.96 0.98 13.23
C GLY A 10 -9.07 2.35 13.91
N ASP A 11 -8.84 2.37 15.23
CA ASP A 11 -8.89 3.58 16.05
C ASP A 11 -7.52 4.28 16.21
N VAL A 12 -6.49 3.80 15.51
CA VAL A 12 -5.13 4.33 15.62
C VAL A 12 -4.73 5.05 14.34
N ASP A 13 -4.09 6.21 14.50
CA ASP A 13 -3.45 6.94 13.42
C ASP A 13 -1.93 7.06 13.58
N TYR A 14 -1.22 7.03 12.45
CA TYR A 14 0.23 7.18 12.37
C TYR A 14 0.59 8.24 11.34
N GLN A 15 1.57 9.07 11.66
CA GLN A 15 2.05 10.11 10.75
C GLN A 15 3.47 9.81 10.25
N CYS A 16 3.66 9.90 8.93
CA CYS A 16 4.89 9.51 8.24
C CYS A 16 5.36 10.59 7.24
N ASP A 17 6.66 10.68 6.99
CA ASP A 17 7.23 11.59 5.99
C ASP A 17 7.60 10.90 4.67
N SER A 18 7.71 9.57 4.67
CA SER A 18 8.16 8.81 3.52
C SER A 18 7.46 7.45 3.41
N ILE A 19 7.54 6.86 2.22
CA ILE A 19 7.11 5.47 1.99
C ILE A 19 7.94 4.52 2.84
N THR A 20 9.24 4.77 3.03
CA THR A 20 10.11 3.98 3.91
C THR A 20 9.56 3.92 5.34
N ASP A 21 9.09 5.04 5.88
CA ASP A 21 8.49 5.08 7.23
C ASP A 21 7.21 4.25 7.31
N ILE A 22 6.39 4.29 6.26
CA ILE A 22 5.19 3.46 6.13
C ILE A 22 5.57 1.99 6.18
N ILE A 23 6.51 1.56 5.34
CA ILE A 23 6.91 0.15 5.24
C ILE A 23 7.49 -0.34 6.57
N LYS A 24 8.32 0.48 7.21
CA LYS A 24 8.85 0.16 8.55
C LYS A 24 7.76 -0.02 9.60
N ARG A 25 6.70 0.79 9.52
CA ARG A 25 5.57 0.71 10.45
C ARG A 25 4.67 -0.50 10.19
N ILE A 26 4.32 -0.72 8.94
CA ILE A 26 3.29 -1.70 8.53
C ILE A 26 3.86 -3.12 8.44
N ILE A 27 5.14 -3.26 8.09
CA ILE A 27 5.74 -4.56 7.80
C ILE A 27 6.72 -4.95 8.91
N ASP A 28 7.82 -4.21 9.03
CA ASP A 28 8.81 -4.37 10.11
C ASP A 28 9.80 -3.20 10.09
N GLU A 29 10.21 -2.71 11.27
CA GLU A 29 11.21 -1.64 11.38
C GLU A 29 12.53 -1.99 10.68
N ASN A 30 12.87 -3.28 10.67
CA ASN A 30 14.10 -3.81 10.07
C ASN A 30 13.90 -4.34 8.65
N TYR A 31 12.73 -4.18 8.03
CA TYR A 31 12.40 -4.80 6.73
C TYR A 31 13.46 -4.55 5.65
N TYR A 32 14.02 -3.34 5.58
CA TYR A 32 15.03 -3.01 4.58
C TYR A 32 16.42 -3.61 4.84
N ASN A 33 16.66 -4.13 6.05
CA ASN A 33 17.90 -4.85 6.42
C ASN A 33 17.81 -6.34 6.13
N TYR A 34 16.62 -6.86 5.81
CA TYR A 34 16.40 -8.28 5.51
C TYR A 34 16.92 -8.65 4.11
N SER A 35 17.33 -9.90 3.99
CA SER A 35 17.55 -10.56 2.71
C SER A 35 16.24 -10.65 1.90
N ASN A 36 16.34 -10.93 0.59
CA ASN A 36 15.16 -11.06 -0.25
C ASN A 36 14.25 -12.23 0.17
N GLU A 37 14.84 -13.31 0.70
CA GLU A 37 14.10 -14.46 1.22
C GLU A 37 13.32 -14.08 2.47
N GLU A 38 13.98 -13.45 3.45
CA GLU A 38 13.34 -12.97 4.68
C GLU A 38 12.23 -11.94 4.41
N LYS A 39 12.42 -11.05 3.43
CA LYS A 39 11.36 -10.13 2.99
C LYS A 39 10.16 -10.88 2.46
N LYS A 40 10.37 -11.85 1.57
CA LYS A 40 9.29 -12.65 0.99
C LYS A 40 8.54 -13.43 2.08
N ASP A 41 9.26 -14.04 3.02
CA ASP A 41 8.65 -14.77 4.13
C ASP A 41 7.83 -13.87 5.06
N LYS A 42 8.34 -12.67 5.36
CA LYS A 42 7.63 -11.67 6.15
C LYS A 42 6.33 -11.23 5.47
N LEU A 43 6.37 -10.93 4.18
CA LEU A 43 5.19 -10.54 3.40
C LEU A 43 4.16 -11.67 3.35
N ASN A 44 4.59 -12.92 3.12
CA ASN A 44 3.73 -14.10 3.14
C ASN A 44 3.00 -14.25 4.48
N MET A 45 3.75 -14.19 5.59
CA MET A 45 3.19 -14.31 6.93
C MET A 45 2.13 -13.24 7.20
N LEU A 46 2.43 -11.98 6.85
CA LEU A 46 1.49 -10.87 7.05
C LEU A 46 0.27 -10.96 6.13
N ALA A 47 0.43 -11.40 4.89
CA ALA A 47 -0.68 -11.62 3.96
C ALA A 47 -1.64 -12.69 4.49
N ILE A 48 -1.12 -13.82 4.97
CA ILE A 48 -1.93 -14.88 5.58
C ILE A 48 -2.71 -14.32 6.78
N ALA A 49 -2.04 -13.58 7.67
CA ALA A 49 -2.69 -12.97 8.83
C ALA A 49 -3.83 -12.01 8.44
N ASN A 50 -3.62 -11.18 7.40
CA ASN A 50 -4.61 -10.24 6.92
C ASN A 50 -5.81 -10.89 6.19
N CYS A 51 -5.65 -12.11 5.69
CA CYS A 51 -6.71 -12.88 5.03
C CYS A 51 -7.53 -13.75 6.00
N LEU A 52 -7.13 -13.89 7.28
CA LEU A 52 -7.84 -14.74 8.23
C LEU A 52 -9.31 -14.29 8.38
N GLY A 53 -10.25 -15.17 8.02
CA GLY A 53 -11.68 -14.93 8.12
C GLY A 53 -12.33 -14.27 6.88
N ASP A 54 -11.54 -13.83 5.91
CA ASP A 54 -12.02 -13.21 4.67
C ASP A 54 -11.70 -14.10 3.45
N LYS A 55 -12.57 -14.07 2.43
CA LYS A 55 -12.27 -14.70 1.12
C LYS A 55 -11.38 -13.77 0.29
N ILE A 56 -10.12 -13.61 0.70
CA ILE A 56 -9.12 -12.81 0.00
C ILE A 56 -8.05 -13.76 -0.53
N GLU A 57 -7.77 -13.65 -1.82
CA GLU A 57 -6.73 -14.44 -2.49
C GLU A 57 -5.35 -13.83 -2.24
N ILE A 58 -4.30 -14.66 -2.12
CA ILE A 58 -2.91 -14.21 -2.03
C ILE A 58 -2.21 -14.63 -3.32
N LEU A 59 -1.61 -13.67 -4.03
CA LEU A 59 -0.90 -13.90 -5.30
C LEU A 59 0.56 -13.47 -5.17
N ASP A 60 1.49 -14.37 -5.52
CA ASP A 60 2.91 -14.09 -5.63
C ASP A 60 3.38 -13.86 -7.08
N ASN A 61 2.52 -14.16 -8.04
CA ASN A 61 2.73 -13.92 -9.47
C ASN A 61 1.43 -13.50 -10.14
N ILE A 62 1.48 -12.50 -11.03
CA ILE A 62 0.31 -11.95 -11.71
C ILE A 62 0.46 -12.15 -13.21
N ASN A 63 -0.24 -13.15 -13.74
CA ASN A 63 -0.27 -13.41 -15.17
C ASN A 63 -1.26 -12.50 -15.92
N ASN A 64 -2.26 -11.94 -15.24
CA ASN A 64 -3.24 -11.04 -15.84
C ASN A 64 -3.64 -9.91 -14.87
N VAL A 65 -3.04 -8.75 -15.08
CA VAL A 65 -3.13 -7.58 -14.19
C VAL A 65 -4.53 -6.93 -14.23
N LYS A 66 -5.36 -7.16 -15.26
CA LYS A 66 -6.60 -6.39 -15.49
C LYS A 66 -7.81 -6.80 -14.60
N GLU A 67 -7.80 -7.98 -14.00
CA GLU A 67 -8.92 -8.51 -13.21
C GLU A 67 -8.60 -8.63 -11.71
N LEU A 68 -7.98 -7.60 -11.12
CA LEU A 68 -7.75 -7.58 -9.67
C LEU A 68 -9.08 -7.44 -8.91
N GLY A 69 -9.47 -8.53 -8.24
CA GLY A 69 -10.54 -8.60 -7.25
C GLY A 69 -10.04 -8.26 -5.83
N LYS A 70 -10.64 -8.87 -4.80
CA LYS A 70 -10.14 -8.78 -3.42
C LYS A 70 -8.93 -9.71 -3.27
N THR A 71 -7.74 -9.14 -3.42
CA THR A 71 -6.49 -9.90 -3.48
C THR A 71 -5.38 -9.15 -2.74
N ILE A 72 -4.46 -9.90 -2.13
CA ILE A 72 -3.17 -9.41 -1.64
C ILE A 72 -2.07 -9.91 -2.56
N ILE A 73 -1.31 -8.99 -3.13
CA ILE A 73 -0.16 -9.29 -3.98
C ILE A 73 1.13 -9.13 -3.18
N ILE A 74 1.98 -10.16 -3.19
CA ILE A 74 3.22 -10.23 -2.40
C ILE A 74 4.48 -10.28 -3.28
N LYS A 75 4.51 -9.48 -4.35
CA LYS A 75 5.70 -9.34 -5.21
C LYS A 75 6.82 -8.58 -4.48
N ASP A 76 6.45 -7.52 -3.77
CA ASP A 76 7.32 -6.62 -3.01
C ASP A 76 6.49 -5.86 -1.97
N GLU A 77 7.14 -5.00 -1.18
CA GLU A 77 6.47 -4.22 -0.13
C GLU A 77 5.43 -3.23 -0.68
N ILE A 78 5.62 -2.71 -1.90
CA ILE A 78 4.74 -1.69 -2.48
C ILE A 78 3.44 -2.35 -2.95
N THR A 79 3.54 -3.45 -3.68
CA THR A 79 2.39 -4.24 -4.11
C THR A 79 1.59 -4.77 -2.93
N TYR A 80 2.27 -5.23 -1.87
CA TYR A 80 1.63 -5.64 -0.63
C TYR A 80 0.87 -4.48 0.03
N PHE A 81 1.54 -3.34 0.25
CA PHE A 81 0.92 -2.17 0.88
C PHE A 81 -0.28 -1.64 0.09
N LEU A 82 -0.15 -1.47 -1.23
CA LEU A 82 -1.24 -1.03 -2.09
C LEU A 82 -2.41 -2.02 -2.10
N SER A 83 -2.11 -3.32 -2.00
CA SER A 83 -3.16 -4.34 -1.85
C SER A 83 -3.96 -4.13 -0.58
N LEU A 84 -3.32 -3.87 0.57
CA LEU A 84 -4.00 -3.59 1.83
C LEU A 84 -4.93 -2.37 1.75
N LEU A 85 -4.51 -1.32 1.03
CA LEU A 85 -5.36 -0.17 0.75
C LEU A 85 -6.56 -0.53 -0.12
N MET A 86 -6.35 -1.35 -1.16
CA MET A 86 -7.41 -1.80 -2.07
C MET A 86 -8.49 -2.61 -1.35
N ILE A 87 -8.10 -3.46 -0.39
CA ILE A 87 -9.03 -4.24 0.44
C ILE A 87 -9.50 -3.50 1.70
N ASN A 88 -9.13 -2.22 1.86
CA ASN A 88 -9.49 -1.35 2.99
C ASN A 88 -9.14 -1.93 4.38
N LYS A 89 -8.02 -2.64 4.51
CA LYS A 89 -7.49 -3.03 5.84
C LYS A 89 -6.97 -1.82 6.62
N MET A 90 -6.56 -0.78 5.92
CA MET A 90 -6.18 0.53 6.47
C MET A 90 -6.54 1.64 5.49
N VAL A 91 -6.58 2.88 5.95
CA VAL A 91 -6.75 4.08 5.11
C VAL A 91 -5.44 4.88 5.07
N LEU A 92 -5.03 5.29 3.88
CA LEU A 92 -3.90 6.22 3.69
C LEU A 92 -4.40 7.57 3.20
N LEU A 93 -3.98 8.63 3.90
CA LEU A 93 -4.12 10.01 3.49
C LEU A 93 -2.75 10.55 3.05
N GLU A 94 -2.67 11.09 1.84
CA GLU A 94 -1.48 11.80 1.35
C GLU A 94 -1.76 13.29 1.26
N ARG A 95 -0.86 14.11 1.83
CA ARG A 95 -0.96 15.57 1.73
C ARG A 95 -0.90 15.98 0.26
N ILE A 96 -1.76 16.90 -0.16
CA ILE A 96 -1.98 17.24 -1.58
C ILE A 96 -0.70 17.59 -2.35
N ASP A 97 0.28 18.20 -1.70
CA ASP A 97 1.57 18.63 -2.23
C ASP A 97 2.71 17.60 -2.09
N ALA A 98 2.49 16.48 -1.39
CA ALA A 98 3.54 15.51 -1.07
C ALA A 98 4.00 14.70 -2.31
N ASN A 99 3.05 14.36 -3.20
CA ASN A 99 3.31 13.70 -4.48
C ASN A 99 4.09 12.38 -4.37
N LEU A 100 3.78 11.55 -3.37
CA LEU A 100 4.44 10.26 -3.14
C LEU A 100 3.77 9.14 -3.94
N PHE A 101 2.47 8.94 -3.77
CA PHE A 101 1.64 8.04 -4.58
C PHE A 101 0.82 8.83 -5.61
N MET A 102 0.38 10.04 -5.24
CA MET A 102 -0.60 10.80 -6.03
C MET A 102 0.03 11.72 -7.11
N LYS A 103 1.29 11.50 -7.48
CA LYS A 103 2.04 12.40 -8.38
C LYS A 103 1.41 12.56 -9.77
N LYS A 104 0.84 11.48 -10.32
CA LYS A 104 0.28 11.45 -11.69
C LYS A 104 -1.21 11.79 -11.76
N ILE A 105 -1.85 12.02 -10.62
CA ILE A 105 -3.28 12.31 -10.54
C ILE A 105 -3.47 13.82 -10.67
N ASP A 106 -4.42 14.24 -11.51
CA ASP A 106 -4.80 15.64 -11.62
C ASP A 106 -5.47 16.10 -10.31
N LYS A 107 -4.90 17.13 -9.70
CA LYS A 107 -5.32 17.68 -8.40
C LYS A 107 -6.08 19.00 -8.53
N SER A 108 -6.35 19.46 -9.75
CA SER A 108 -7.00 20.74 -10.05
C SER A 108 -8.31 20.98 -9.29
N ASN A 109 -9.07 19.92 -9.03
CA ASN A 109 -10.38 19.97 -8.36
C ASN A 109 -10.35 19.59 -6.87
N PHE A 110 -9.17 19.39 -6.26
CA PHE A 110 -9.07 19.03 -4.85
C PHE A 110 -9.06 20.28 -3.97
N THR A 111 -10.01 20.35 -3.05
CA THR A 111 -10.12 21.46 -2.06
C THR A 111 -9.55 21.10 -0.70
N ASP A 112 -9.35 19.81 -0.43
CA ASP A 112 -8.86 19.29 0.84
C ASP A 112 -7.32 19.26 0.90
N ASN A 113 -6.78 19.37 2.12
CA ASN A 113 -5.34 19.28 2.35
C ASN A 113 -4.76 17.87 2.12
N TYR A 114 -5.62 16.85 2.15
CA TYR A 114 -5.24 15.44 2.06
C TYR A 114 -6.12 14.70 1.06
N ILE A 115 -5.51 13.73 0.38
CA ILE A 115 -6.13 12.85 -0.59
C ILE A 115 -6.23 11.45 0.00
N ILE A 116 -7.42 10.86 -0.01
CA ILE A 116 -7.62 9.45 0.37
C ILE A 116 -7.06 8.57 -0.75
N VAL A 117 -5.90 7.95 -0.51
CA VAL A 117 -5.17 7.16 -1.50
C VAL A 117 -5.90 5.85 -1.84
N ASN A 118 -6.66 5.28 -0.90
CA ASN A 118 -7.45 4.06 -1.11
C ASN A 118 -8.36 4.13 -2.34
N LYS A 119 -8.93 5.31 -2.65
CA LYS A 119 -9.77 5.53 -3.83
C LYS A 119 -9.05 5.24 -5.15
N TYR A 120 -7.72 5.29 -5.13
CA TYR A 120 -6.84 5.11 -6.29
C TYR A 120 -5.96 3.85 -6.16
N ALA A 121 -6.04 3.10 -5.05
CA ALA A 121 -5.13 1.99 -4.75
C ALA A 121 -5.10 0.94 -5.86
N LYS A 122 -6.25 0.59 -6.45
CA LYS A 122 -6.31 -0.33 -7.59
C LYS A 122 -5.53 0.23 -8.79
N GLN A 123 -5.78 1.47 -9.21
CA GLN A 123 -5.08 2.07 -10.35
C GLN A 123 -3.57 2.17 -10.09
N LEU A 124 -3.18 2.62 -8.90
CA LEU A 124 -1.77 2.71 -8.50
C LEU A 124 -1.07 1.35 -8.55
N LEU A 125 -1.75 0.30 -8.10
CA LEU A 125 -1.23 -1.06 -8.13
C LEU A 125 -1.07 -1.57 -9.57
N LEU A 126 -2.06 -1.33 -10.43
CA LEU A 126 -1.98 -1.66 -11.86
C LEU A 126 -0.82 -0.93 -12.54
N ASP A 127 -0.69 0.38 -12.30
CA ASP A 127 0.38 1.21 -12.87
C ASP A 127 1.76 0.71 -12.42
N TYR A 128 1.93 0.44 -11.13
CA TYR A 128 3.18 -0.09 -10.58
C TYR A 128 3.56 -1.45 -11.19
N LEU A 129 2.58 -2.35 -11.33
CA LEU A 129 2.79 -3.67 -11.94
C LEU A 129 3.17 -3.57 -13.41
N ASN A 130 2.56 -2.66 -14.18
CA ASN A 130 2.85 -2.45 -15.59
C ASN A 130 4.19 -1.73 -15.84
N GLU A 131 4.63 -0.86 -14.94
CA GLU A 131 5.95 -0.21 -15.01
C GLU A 131 7.10 -1.16 -14.66
N SER A 132 6.80 -2.28 -14.01
CA SER A 132 7.77 -3.26 -13.54
C SER A 132 7.94 -4.48 -14.46
N VAL A 133 7.35 -4.45 -15.66
CA VAL A 133 7.45 -5.47 -16.73
C VAL A 133 8.24 -4.87 -17.88
#